data_AF-A0AAW2QCC5-F1
#
_entry.id   AF-A0AAW2QCC5-F1
#
_cell.length_a   1.000
_cell.length_b   1.000
_cell.length_c   1.000
_cell.angle_alpha   90.00
_cell.angle_beta   90.00
_cell.angle_gamma   90.00
#
_symmetry.space_group_name_H-M   'P 1'
#
loop_
_entity.id
_entity.type
_entity.pdbx_description
1 polymer ?
#
loop_
_entity_poly.entity_id
_entity_poly.type
_entity_poly.pdbx_seq_one_letter_code
_entity_poly.pdbx_strand_id
1 'polypeptide(L)'
;MVTRLLATKLYPEFIKIPVSRRRLVETTQGFQELTSLPNVCGAIDTTPVKLHKISPDMINGSMYVCKYGFPSVLLQVVADHKKIFWDVCVKAPGGYDDATHFRDSLLYNRLISGDIVWDKAVSVRGQPVRPYIVGGGVFRCCHFCLHHIVIIGLEIRHRMHLMRR
;
A
#
# COMPACT_ATOMS: atom_id res chain seq x y z
N MET A 1 27.26 -3.87 4.51
CA MET A 1 26.00 -4.66 4.53
C MET A 1 25.09 -4.17 3.41
N VAL A 2 24.99 -4.90 2.30
CA VAL A 2 24.33 -4.49 1.05
C VAL A 2 22.86 -4.09 1.25
N THR A 3 22.14 -4.80 2.13
CA THR A 3 20.72 -4.53 2.45
C THR A 3 20.49 -3.14 3.03
N ARG A 4 21.39 -2.63 3.87
CA ARG A 4 21.29 -1.27 4.43
C ARG A 4 21.43 -0.22 3.33
N LEU A 5 22.34 -0.44 2.37
CA LEU A 5 22.57 0.48 1.27
C LEU A 5 21.38 0.51 0.29
N LEU A 6 20.84 -0.68 -0.04
CA LEU A 6 19.60 -0.78 -0.81
C LEU A 6 18.45 0.00 -0.16
N ALA A 7 18.23 -0.19 1.14
CA ALA A 7 17.13 0.44 1.87
C ALA A 7 17.30 1.95 2.10
N THR A 8 18.54 2.46 2.19
CA THR A 8 18.78 3.87 2.56
C THR A 8 19.22 4.76 1.40
N LYS A 9 19.81 4.19 0.33
CA LYS A 9 20.32 4.96 -0.82
C LYS A 9 19.49 4.73 -2.07
N LEU A 10 19.22 3.47 -2.42
CA LEU A 10 18.51 3.14 -3.67
C LEU A 10 16.99 3.23 -3.52
N TYR A 11 16.43 2.82 -2.38
CA TYR A 11 14.98 2.83 -2.17
C TYR A 11 14.31 4.18 -2.51
N PRO A 12 14.81 5.35 -2.04
CA PRO A 12 14.20 6.64 -2.37
C PRO A 12 14.30 7.03 -3.86
N GLU A 13 15.16 6.37 -4.64
CA GLU A 13 15.29 6.63 -6.08
C GLU A 13 14.17 5.96 -6.88
N PHE A 14 13.72 4.78 -6.44
CA PHE A 14 12.71 3.96 -7.14
C PHE A 14 11.30 4.09 -6.54
N ILE A 15 11.18 4.11 -5.22
CA ILE A 15 9.90 4.17 -4.52
C ILE A 15 9.64 5.61 -4.10
N LYS A 16 8.81 6.30 -4.89
CA LYS A 16 8.55 7.74 -4.72
C LYS A 16 7.06 7.99 -4.72
N ILE A 17 6.56 8.51 -3.61
CA ILE A 17 5.19 9.03 -3.50
C ILE A 17 4.95 10.03 -4.64
N PRO A 18 3.78 10.01 -5.31
CA PRO A 18 3.44 10.96 -6.35
C PRO A 18 3.13 12.35 -5.75
N VAL A 19 4.16 13.05 -5.27
CA VAL A 19 4.07 14.42 -4.73
C VAL A 19 3.99 15.48 -5.84
N SER A 20 4.59 15.23 -7.00
CA SER A 20 4.50 16.17 -8.12
C SER A 20 3.11 16.12 -8.74
N ARG A 21 2.52 17.30 -8.97
CA ARG A 21 1.22 17.46 -9.65
C ARG A 21 1.11 16.64 -10.95
N ARG A 22 2.14 16.71 -11.80
CA ARG A 22 2.19 15.96 -13.07
C ARG A 22 2.00 14.45 -12.84
N ARG A 23 2.78 13.86 -11.94
CA ARG A 23 2.71 12.42 -11.65
C ARG A 23 1.37 12.03 -11.04
N LEU A 24 0.80 12.87 -10.17
CA LEU A 24 -0.50 12.60 -9.57
C LEU A 24 -1.61 12.63 -10.64
N VAL A 25 -1.62 13.61 -11.52
CA VAL A 25 -2.55 13.68 -12.67
C VAL A 25 -2.40 12.45 -13.57
N GLU A 26 -1.18 12.12 -13.99
CA GLU A 26 -0.90 10.92 -14.78
C GLU A 26 -1.43 9.65 -14.10
N THR A 27 -1.21 9.52 -12.78
CA THR A 27 -1.68 8.36 -12.05
C THR A 27 -3.20 8.29 -11.98
N THR A 28 -3.87 9.42 -11.70
CA THR A 28 -5.34 9.48 -11.63
C THR A 28 -6.02 9.24 -12.97
N GLN A 29 -5.44 9.74 -14.07
CA GLN A 29 -5.94 9.49 -15.42
C GLN A 29 -5.79 8.00 -15.78
N GLY A 30 -4.63 7.40 -15.50
CA GLY A 30 -4.41 5.98 -15.75
C GLY A 30 -5.36 5.08 -14.97
N PHE A 31 -5.73 5.43 -13.74
CA PHE A 31 -6.75 4.67 -12.99
C PHE A 31 -8.18 4.87 -13.52
N GLN A 32 -8.51 6.04 -14.08
CA GLN A 32 -9.80 6.30 -14.73
C GLN A 32 -9.97 5.48 -16.02
N GLU A 33 -8.89 5.17 -16.72
CA GLU A 33 -8.91 4.28 -17.88
C GLU A 33 -9.11 2.81 -17.47
N LEU A 34 -8.63 2.43 -16.29
CA LEU A 34 -8.72 1.06 -15.77
C LEU A 34 -9.99 0.78 -14.96
N THR A 35 -10.64 1.82 -14.43
CA THR A 35 -11.74 1.70 -13.48
C THR A 35 -12.76 2.81 -13.67
N SER A 36 -14.01 2.58 -13.31
CA SER A 36 -15.03 3.64 -13.25
C SER A 36 -14.89 4.57 -12.04
N LEU A 37 -13.84 4.41 -11.22
CA LEU A 37 -13.64 5.20 -10.02
C LEU A 37 -12.89 6.50 -10.34
N PRO A 38 -13.48 7.66 -10.03
CA PRO A 38 -12.83 8.94 -10.26
C PRO A 38 -11.70 9.15 -9.26
N ASN A 39 -10.66 9.86 -9.69
CA ASN A 39 -9.59 10.39 -8.85
C ASN A 39 -8.82 9.38 -7.98
N VAL A 40 -8.78 8.09 -8.37
CA VAL A 40 -7.95 7.10 -7.68
C VAL A 40 -6.47 7.38 -7.99
N CYS A 41 -5.64 7.49 -6.96
CA CYS A 41 -4.21 7.78 -7.11
C CYS A 41 -3.29 6.62 -6.71
N GLY A 42 -3.86 5.54 -6.17
CA GLY A 42 -3.10 4.36 -5.82
C GLY A 42 -4.01 3.23 -5.39
N ALA A 43 -3.47 2.02 -5.38
CA ALA A 43 -4.13 0.85 -4.86
C ALA A 43 -3.25 0.18 -3.80
N ILE A 44 -3.81 -0.04 -2.59
CA ILE A 44 -3.14 -0.60 -1.42
C ILE A 44 -3.56 -2.06 -1.21
N ASP A 45 -2.58 -2.91 -0.93
CA ASP A 45 -2.81 -4.28 -0.45
C ASP A 45 -1.71 -4.67 0.54
N THR A 46 -1.97 -5.73 1.31
CA THR A 46 -1.01 -6.32 2.24
C THR A 46 -0.77 -7.79 1.92
N THR A 47 0.45 -8.26 2.18
CA THR A 47 0.83 -9.66 2.04
C THR A 47 1.80 -10.06 3.15
N PRO A 48 1.61 -11.19 3.83
CA PRO A 48 2.66 -11.78 4.64
C PRO A 48 3.81 -12.26 3.74
N VAL A 49 5.02 -11.79 4.05
CA VAL A 49 6.29 -12.23 3.46
C VAL A 49 6.90 -13.27 4.39
N LYS A 50 7.09 -14.49 3.88
CA LYS A 50 7.53 -15.64 4.67
C LYS A 50 8.94 -15.42 5.24
N LEU A 51 9.10 -15.72 6.53
CA LEU A 51 10.39 -15.83 7.17
C LEU A 51 10.85 -17.29 7.12
N HIS A 52 12.03 -17.53 6.55
CA HIS A 52 12.61 -18.89 6.49
C HIS A 52 13.21 -19.35 7.82
N LYS A 53 13.64 -18.41 8.65
CA LYS A 53 14.14 -18.67 10.01
C LYS A 53 13.51 -17.65 10.95
N ILE A 54 12.85 -18.13 11.99
CA ILE A 54 12.61 -17.35 13.21
C ILE A 54 13.70 -17.77 14.19
N SER A 55 14.33 -16.81 14.88
CA SER A 55 15.26 -17.16 15.95
C SER A 55 14.49 -17.89 17.06
N PRO A 56 14.95 -19.04 17.56
CA PRO A 56 14.30 -19.72 18.68
C PRO A 56 14.19 -18.83 19.93
N ASP A 57 15.09 -17.85 20.07
CA ASP A 57 15.09 -16.87 21.17
C ASP A 57 14.18 -15.66 20.92
N MET A 58 13.40 -15.66 19.84
CA MET A 58 12.52 -14.54 19.50
C MET A 58 11.34 -14.50 20.47
N ILE A 59 11.41 -13.56 21.42
CA ILE A 59 10.29 -13.18 22.28
C ILE A 59 9.08 -12.88 21.40
N ASN A 60 7.93 -13.49 21.72
CA ASN A 60 6.67 -13.37 20.97
C ASN A 60 6.71 -13.91 19.52
N GLY A 61 7.49 -14.97 19.24
CA GLY A 61 7.53 -15.61 17.92
C GLY A 61 6.15 -16.00 17.34
N SER A 62 5.15 -16.25 18.18
CA SER A 62 3.75 -16.48 17.77
C SER A 62 3.13 -15.30 17.03
N MET A 63 3.53 -14.05 17.31
CA MET A 63 3.03 -12.86 16.61
C MET A 63 3.46 -12.83 15.13
N TYR A 64 4.52 -13.54 14.77
CA TYR A 64 4.98 -13.65 13.39
C TYR A 64 4.20 -14.69 12.58
N VAL A 65 3.36 -15.50 13.21
CA VAL A 65 2.52 -16.46 12.50
C VAL A 65 1.34 -15.70 11.89
N CYS A 66 1.28 -15.66 10.55
CA CYS A 66 0.15 -15.04 9.86
C CYS A 66 -1.10 -15.92 9.87
N LYS A 67 -2.22 -15.37 9.39
CA LYS A 67 -3.49 -16.08 9.18
C LYS A 67 -3.42 -17.33 8.30
N TYR A 68 -2.30 -17.54 7.60
CA TYR A 68 -2.05 -18.73 6.77
C TYR A 68 -1.20 -19.80 7.50
N GLY A 69 -0.89 -19.61 8.79
CA GLY A 69 -0.22 -20.60 9.62
C GLY A 69 1.30 -20.66 9.47
N PHE A 70 1.94 -19.68 8.82
CA PHE A 70 3.40 -19.64 8.66
C PHE A 70 4.05 -18.37 9.22
N PRO A 71 5.31 -18.47 9.69
CA PRO A 71 6.19 -17.35 10.03
C PRO A 71 6.32 -16.29 8.93
N SER A 72 6.05 -15.02 9.24
CA SER A 72 6.11 -13.93 8.27
C SER A 72 6.19 -12.55 8.90
N VAL A 73 6.55 -11.56 8.09
CA VAL A 73 6.34 -10.13 8.34
C VAL A 73 5.27 -9.59 7.41
N LEU A 74 4.55 -8.56 7.85
CA LEU A 74 3.50 -7.96 7.04
C LEU A 74 4.08 -6.88 6.13
N LEU A 75 3.93 -7.08 4.82
CA LEU A 75 4.28 -6.12 3.78
C LEU A 75 3.01 -5.41 3.32
N GLN A 76 2.98 -4.10 3.46
CA GLN A 76 1.99 -3.20 2.86
C GLN A 76 2.63 -2.49 1.68
N VAL A 77 1.93 -2.39 0.56
CA VAL A 77 2.39 -1.64 -0.62
C VAL A 77 1.27 -0.79 -1.19
N VAL A 78 1.65 0.32 -1.81
CA VAL A 78 0.75 1.09 -2.68
C VAL A 78 1.34 1.17 -4.07
N ALA A 79 0.53 0.79 -5.06
CA ALA A 79 0.91 0.80 -6.47
C ALA A 79 0.14 1.86 -7.27
N ASP A 80 0.73 2.34 -8.35
CA ASP A 80 0.05 3.12 -9.38
C ASP A 80 -0.63 2.24 -10.44
N HIS A 81 -1.28 2.87 -11.43
CA HIS A 81 -1.94 2.20 -12.55
C HIS A 81 -0.99 1.34 -13.41
N LYS A 82 0.32 1.61 -13.37
CA LYS A 82 1.36 0.81 -14.06
C LYS A 82 1.87 -0.35 -13.21
N LYS A 83 1.24 -0.60 -12.05
CA LYS A 83 1.64 -1.64 -11.09
C LYS A 83 3.05 -1.38 -10.52
N ILE A 84 3.46 -0.10 -10.48
CA ILE A 84 4.73 0.35 -9.89
C ILE A 84 4.46 0.82 -8.46
N PHE A 85 5.24 0.30 -7.52
CA PHE A 85 5.12 0.68 -6.12
C PHE A 85 5.66 2.09 -5.88
N TRP A 86 4.90 2.90 -5.18
CA TRP A 86 5.29 4.25 -4.79
C TRP A 86 5.30 4.46 -3.28
N ASP A 87 4.74 3.53 -2.51
CA ASP A 87 4.90 3.41 -1.06
C ASP A 87 5.03 1.93 -0.66
N VAL A 88 5.89 1.65 0.32
CA VAL A 88 6.12 0.32 0.86
C VAL A 88 6.35 0.44 2.36
N CYS A 89 5.64 -0.37 3.16
CA CYS A 89 5.79 -0.43 4.60
C CYS A 89 5.94 -1.88 5.07
N VAL A 90 7.05 -2.18 5.74
CA VAL A 90 7.32 -3.47 6.41
C VAL A 90 7.68 -3.15 7.85
N LYS A 91 6.71 -3.24 8.76
CA LYS A 91 6.88 -2.82 10.16
C LYS A 91 6.29 -3.79 11.18
N ALA A 92 5.31 -4.59 10.77
CA ALA A 92 4.56 -5.44 11.69
C ALA A 92 4.88 -6.93 11.49
N PRO A 93 4.81 -7.74 12.55
CA PRO A 93 4.77 -9.20 12.45
C PRO A 93 3.61 -9.69 11.56
N GLY A 94 3.72 -10.89 11.00
CA GLY A 94 2.72 -11.42 10.05
C GLY A 94 1.33 -11.69 10.64
N GLY A 95 1.20 -11.80 11.96
CA GLY A 95 -0.07 -11.96 12.68
C GLY A 95 -0.77 -10.64 13.02
N TYR A 96 -0.19 -9.49 12.67
CA TYR A 96 -0.84 -8.19 12.87
C TYR A 96 -2.05 -8.00 11.95
N ASP A 97 -3.01 -7.21 12.43
CA ASP A 97 -4.16 -6.77 11.64
C ASP A 97 -3.74 -5.73 10.59
N ASP A 98 -4.23 -5.90 9.35
CA ASP A 98 -3.86 -5.07 8.20
C ASP A 98 -4.25 -3.59 8.42
N ALA A 99 -5.42 -3.33 9.03
CA ALA A 99 -5.88 -1.96 9.27
C ALA A 99 -5.04 -1.26 10.34
N THR A 100 -4.61 -2.00 11.37
CA THR A 100 -3.72 -1.50 12.42
C THR A 100 -2.34 -1.20 11.84
N HIS A 101 -1.78 -2.11 11.03
CA HIS A 101 -0.50 -1.87 10.35
C HIS A 101 -0.54 -0.64 9.44
N PHE A 102 -1.66 -0.41 8.75
CA PHE A 102 -1.86 0.81 7.96
C PHE A 102 -1.90 2.06 8.81
N ARG A 103 -2.66 2.09 9.91
CA ARG A 103 -2.71 3.25 10.82
C ARG A 103 -1.34 3.61 11.40
N ASP A 104 -0.50 2.61 11.67
CA ASP A 104 0.86 2.80 12.20
C ASP A 104 1.89 3.15 11.10
N SER A 105 1.47 3.15 9.84
CA SER A 105 2.35 3.44 8.70
C SER A 105 2.60 4.94 8.53
N LEU A 106 3.79 5.28 8.01
CA LEU A 106 4.12 6.68 7.68
C LEU A 106 3.16 7.25 6.63
N LEU A 107 2.67 6.40 5.73
CA LEU A 107 1.70 6.74 4.72
C LEU A 107 0.41 7.31 5.34
N TYR A 108 -0.14 6.65 6.37
CA TYR A 108 -1.35 7.13 7.05
C TYR A 108 -1.15 8.53 7.64
N ASN A 109 -0.04 8.76 8.35
CA ASN A 109 0.27 10.08 8.90
C ASN A 109 0.39 11.16 7.82
N ARG A 110 0.98 10.82 6.67
CA ARG A 110 1.11 11.74 5.52
C ARG A 110 -0.24 12.02 4.83
N LEU A 111 -1.14 11.03 4.78
CA LEU A 111 -2.49 11.21 4.25
C LEU A 111 -3.34 12.10 5.17
N ILE A 112 -3.23 11.92 6.49
CA ILE A 112 -4.00 12.69 7.49
C ILE A 112 -3.50 14.14 7.58
N SER A 113 -2.19 14.36 7.55
CA SER A 113 -1.59 15.71 7.52
C SER A 113 -1.84 16.46 6.21
N GLY A 114 -2.15 15.75 5.13
CA GLY A 114 -2.30 16.33 3.80
C GLY A 114 -0.96 16.66 3.12
N ASP A 115 0.15 16.12 3.63
CA ASP A 115 1.51 16.30 3.09
C ASP A 115 1.67 15.68 1.69
N ILE A 116 0.84 14.70 1.35
CA ILE A 116 0.90 13.95 0.11
C ILE A 116 -0.49 13.88 -0.53
N VAL A 117 -0.53 13.65 -1.85
CA VAL A 117 -1.80 13.43 -2.58
C VAL A 117 -2.72 14.67 -2.49
N TRP A 118 -2.11 15.87 -2.47
CA TRP A 118 -2.83 17.14 -2.38
C TRP A 118 -2.91 17.79 -3.77
N ASP A 119 -3.96 17.47 -4.53
CA ASP A 119 -4.28 18.16 -5.79
C ASP A 119 -5.78 18.39 -5.93
N LYS A 120 -6.16 19.19 -6.94
CA LYS A 120 -7.53 19.62 -7.22
C LYS A 120 -8.50 18.46 -7.16
N ALA A 121 -9.52 18.61 -6.32
CA ALA A 121 -10.65 17.72 -6.30
C ALA A 121 -11.35 17.71 -7.67
N VAL A 122 -11.71 16.52 -8.14
CA VAL A 122 -12.54 16.35 -9.34
C VAL A 122 -13.99 16.47 -8.91
N SER A 123 -14.79 17.25 -9.64
CA SER A 123 -16.23 17.35 -9.34
C SER A 123 -16.96 16.14 -9.92
N VAL A 124 -17.55 15.33 -9.05
CA VAL A 124 -18.35 14.17 -9.41
C VAL A 124 -19.77 14.45 -8.92
N ARG A 125 -20.71 14.65 -9.85
CA ARG A 125 -22.10 15.02 -9.53
C ARG A 125 -22.21 16.25 -8.61
N GLY A 126 -21.34 17.24 -8.82
CA GLY A 126 -21.29 18.46 -8.01
C GLY A 126 -20.56 18.31 -6.67
N GLN A 127 -20.06 17.12 -6.33
CA GLN A 127 -19.29 16.88 -5.11
C GLN A 127 -17.80 16.81 -5.40
N PRO A 128 -16.96 17.57 -4.67
CA PRO A 128 -15.51 17.51 -4.84
C PRO A 128 -14.96 16.19 -4.29
N VAL A 129 -14.38 15.37 -5.17
CA VAL A 129 -13.67 14.14 -4.80
C VAL A 129 -12.18 14.40 -4.87
N ARG A 130 -11.51 14.43 -3.72
CA ARG A 130 -10.04 14.52 -3.64
C ARG A 130 -9.39 13.21 -4.08
N PRO A 131 -8.10 13.21 -4.47
CA PRO A 131 -7.47 11.96 -4.85
C PRO A 131 -7.34 11.03 -3.65
N TYR A 132 -7.59 9.73 -3.85
CA TYR A 132 -7.63 8.73 -2.77
C TYR A 132 -7.03 7.39 -3.19
N ILE A 133 -6.79 6.51 -2.22
CA ILE A 133 -6.19 5.20 -2.42
C ILE A 133 -7.27 4.13 -2.25
N VAL A 134 -7.37 3.19 -3.18
CA VAL A 134 -8.33 2.09 -3.10
C VAL A 134 -7.70 0.87 -2.46
N GLY A 135 -8.43 0.16 -1.60
CA GLY A 135 -7.92 -1.02 -0.92
C GLY A 135 -8.98 -2.10 -0.76
N GLY A 136 -8.55 -3.32 -0.44
CA GLY A 136 -9.44 -4.44 -0.14
C GLY A 136 -10.30 -4.23 1.11
N GLY A 137 -11.25 -5.14 1.34
CA GLY A 137 -12.24 -5.05 2.42
C GLY A 137 -11.70 -5.00 3.86
N VAL A 138 -10.38 -5.18 4.08
CA VAL A 138 -9.73 -5.05 5.39
C VAL A 138 -9.38 -3.60 5.73
N PHE A 139 -9.28 -2.71 4.74
CA PHE A 139 -9.04 -1.26 4.95
C PHE A 139 -10.32 -0.45 5.21
N ARG A 140 -11.42 -1.14 5.55
CA ARG A 140 -12.79 -0.62 5.66
C ARG A 140 -12.98 0.49 6.72
N CYS A 141 -12.00 0.70 7.60
CA CYS A 141 -12.08 1.69 8.68
C CYS A 141 -11.39 3.03 8.37
N CYS A 142 -10.94 3.29 7.15
CA CYS A 142 -10.21 4.52 6.82
C CYS A 142 -10.98 5.39 5.82
N HIS A 143 -11.15 6.69 6.16
CA HIS A 143 -11.89 7.70 5.40
C HIS A 143 -11.40 7.92 3.94
N PHE A 144 -10.28 7.27 3.57
CA PHE A 144 -9.61 7.39 2.29
C PHE A 144 -9.70 6.12 1.42
N CYS A 145 -10.39 5.07 1.85
CA CYS A 145 -10.48 3.78 1.14
C CYS A 145 -11.92 3.48 0.69
N LEU A 146 -12.15 3.46 -0.64
CA LEU A 146 -13.44 3.09 -1.24
C LEU A 146 -13.49 1.61 -1.65
N HIS A 147 -14.63 0.97 -1.39
CA HIS A 147 -14.84 -0.49 -1.30
C HIS A 147 -15.06 -1.22 -2.65
N HIS A 148 -14.61 -0.72 -3.81
CA HIS A 148 -15.11 -1.30 -5.07
C HIS A 148 -14.09 -1.59 -6.16
N ILE A 149 -12.98 -2.28 -5.85
CA ILE A 149 -12.12 -2.83 -6.91
C ILE A 149 -11.60 -4.23 -6.58
N VAL A 150 -12.24 -5.23 -7.19
CA VAL A 150 -11.79 -6.64 -7.17
C VAL A 150 -10.67 -6.86 -8.18
N ILE A 151 -10.67 -6.15 -9.31
CA ILE A 151 -9.76 -6.42 -10.46
C ILE A 151 -8.32 -5.92 -10.20
N ILE A 152 -8.12 -4.67 -9.78
CA ILE A 152 -6.77 -4.15 -9.48
C ILE A 152 -6.22 -4.77 -8.19
N GLY A 153 -7.08 -5.01 -7.20
CA GLY A 153 -6.70 -5.74 -5.99
C GLY A 153 -6.20 -7.16 -6.29
N LEU A 154 -6.88 -7.91 -7.18
CA LEU A 154 -6.43 -9.23 -7.64
C LEU A 154 -5.09 -9.16 -8.36
N GLU A 155 -4.87 -8.15 -9.21
CA GLU A 155 -3.65 -7.99 -10.00
C GLU A 155 -2.43 -7.61 -9.15
N ILE A 156 -2.61 -6.70 -8.19
CA ILE A 156 -1.60 -6.34 -7.19
C ILE A 156 -1.34 -7.54 -6.29
N ARG A 157 -2.39 -8.22 -5.83
CA ARG A 157 -2.26 -9.47 -5.08
C ARG A 157 -1.52 -10.55 -5.87
N HIS A 158 -1.72 -10.63 -7.19
CA HIS A 158 -1.01 -11.57 -8.05
C HIS A 158 0.48 -11.23 -8.16
N ARG A 159 0.85 -9.96 -8.37
CA ARG A 159 2.26 -9.51 -8.29
C ARG A 159 2.88 -9.73 -6.91
N MET A 160 2.11 -9.53 -5.85
CA MET A 160 2.55 -9.81 -4.47
C MET A 160 2.68 -11.31 -4.21
N HIS A 161 1.84 -12.14 -4.84
CA HIS A 161 1.95 -13.59 -4.77
C HIS A 161 3.18 -14.10 -5.51
N LEU A 162 3.55 -13.47 -6.63
CA LEU A 162 4.80 -13.75 -7.35
C LEU A 162 6.04 -13.45 -6.49
N MET A 163 6.00 -12.45 -5.60
CA MET A 163 7.08 -12.20 -4.63
C MET A 163 7.19 -13.24 -3.51
N ARG A 164 6.24 -14.19 -3.40
CA ARG A 164 6.31 -15.30 -2.43
C ARG A 164 7.04 -16.54 -2.98
N ARG A 165 7.43 -16.56 -4.26
CA ARG A 165 8.13 -17.68 -4.90
C ARG A 165 9.62 -17.43 -5.02
#